data_AF-A0A0L8GGB0-F1
#
_entry.id   AF-A0A0L8GGB0-F1
#
_cell.length_a   1.000
_cell.length_b   1.000
_cell.length_c   1.000
_cell.angle_alpha   90.00
_cell.angle_beta   90.00
_cell.angle_gamma   90.00
#
_symmetry.space_group_name_H-M   'P 1'
#
loop_
_entity.id
_entity.type
_entity.pdbx_description
1 polymer ?
#
loop_
_entity_poly.entity_id
_entity_poly.type
_entity_poly.pdbx_seq_one_letter_code
_entity_poly.pdbx_strand_id
1 'polypeptide(L)' 'MSDIRVPKQLLFGQFPTGRSVGRPLLCFEDQLKDNLKQCNIPFASWKNKASKHRTWHQSCFSSVQKFEQS' A
#
# COMPACT_ATOMS: atom_id res chain seq x y z
N MET A 1 25.27 8.62 -5.26
CA MET A 1 23.97 7.93 -5.06
C MET A 1 22.89 8.98 -5.23
N SER A 2 22.09 8.88 -6.29
CA SER A 2 20.97 9.80 -6.50
C SER A 2 19.98 9.60 -5.35
N ASP A 3 19.83 10.65 -4.55
CA ASP A 3 18.86 10.71 -3.47
C ASP A 3 17.46 10.82 -4.12
N ILE A 4 16.94 9.68 -4.61
CA ILE A 4 15.60 9.55 -5.19
C ILE A 4 14.61 9.65 -4.03
N ARG A 5 14.48 10.85 -3.48
CA ARG A 5 13.53 11.11 -2.39
C ARG A 5 12.15 11.17 -3.00
N VAL A 6 11.33 10.18 -2.64
CA VAL A 6 9.90 10.23 -2.90
C VAL A 6 9.36 11.52 -2.26
N PRO A 7 8.63 12.37 -3.01
CA PRO A 7 8.08 13.60 -2.46
C PRO A 7 7.27 13.31 -1.21
N LYS A 8 7.46 14.11 -0.15
CA LYS A 8 6.69 13.99 1.10
C LYS A 8 5.19 14.12 0.84
N GLN A 9 4.80 14.91 -0.16
CA GLN A 9 3.44 15.00 -0.67
C GLN A 9 2.89 13.71 -1.26
N LEU A 10 3.72 12.75 -1.70
CA LEU A 10 3.22 11.44 -2.13
C LEU A 10 2.81 10.59 -0.93
N LEU A 11 3.59 10.63 0.15
CA LEU A 11 3.35 9.81 1.35
C LEU A 11 2.25 10.40 2.25
N PHE A 12 2.18 11.72 2.34
CA PHE A 12 1.26 12.48 3.19
C PHE A 12 0.25 13.31 2.40
N GLY A 13 0.20 13.12 1.07
CA GLY A 13 -0.79 13.74 0.22
C GLY A 13 -2.18 13.21 0.54
N GLN A 14 -3.12 14.12 0.64
CA GLN A 14 -4.52 13.81 0.88
C GLN A 14 -5.15 13.30 -0.42
N PHE A 15 -5.63 12.06 -0.41
CA PHE A 15 -6.41 11.48 -1.50
C PHE A 15 -7.88 11.87 -1.35
N PRO A 16 -8.51 12.46 -2.39
CA PRO A 16 -9.91 12.87 -2.35
C PRO A 16 -10.89 11.69 -2.31
N THR A 17 -10.42 10.51 -2.73
CA THR A 17 -11.21 9.29 -2.88
C THR A 17 -11.23 8.46 -1.59
N GLY A 18 -12.38 7.86 -1.26
CA GLY A 18 -12.48 6.88 -0.16
C GLY A 18 -12.81 7.43 1.23
N ARG A 19 -13.17 8.73 1.36
CA ARG A 19 -13.69 9.26 2.63
C ARG A 19 -15.20 9.05 2.79
N SER A 20 -15.62 8.65 3.97
CA SER A 20 -16.99 8.86 4.43
C SER A 20 -17.16 10.30 4.91
N VAL A 21 -18.38 10.84 4.86
CA VAL A 21 -18.69 12.17 5.41
C VAL A 21 -18.18 12.25 6.86
N GLY A 22 -17.41 13.30 7.18
CA GLY A 22 -16.86 13.54 8.52
C GLY A 22 -15.49 12.91 8.83
N ARG A 23 -14.91 12.09 7.93
CA ARG A 23 -13.53 11.58 8.11
C ARG A 23 -12.48 12.49 7.45
N PRO A 24 -11.26 12.59 8.02
CA PRO A 24 -10.12 13.21 7.36
C PRO A 24 -9.83 12.56 6.00
N LEU A 25 -9.20 13.32 5.10
CA LEU A 25 -8.75 12.81 3.81
C LEU A 25 -7.66 11.73 4.04
N LEU A 26 -7.74 10.64 3.28
CA LEU A 26 -6.82 9.50 3.42
C LEU A 26 -5.43 9.88 2.93
N CYS A 27 -4.39 9.45 3.64
CA CYS A 27 -3.01 9.56 3.16
C CYS A 27 -2.59 8.28 2.43
N PHE A 28 -1.50 8.35 1.68
CA PHE A 28 -0.93 7.18 1.00
C PHE A 28 -0.58 6.05 1.99
N GLU A 29 -0.13 6.37 3.20
CA GLU A 29 0.15 5.35 4.21
C GLU A 29 -1.12 4.58 4.63
N ASP A 30 -2.26 5.26 4.73
CA ASP A 30 -3.54 4.63 5.07
C ASP A 30 -3.99 3.70 3.93
N GLN A 31 -3.90 4.18 2.69
CA GLN A 31 -4.22 3.39 1.51
C GLN A 31 -3.28 2.19 1.34
N LEU A 32 -1.98 2.36 1.64
CA LEU A 32 -1.02 1.27 1.65
C LEU A 32 -1.37 0.22 2.70
N LYS A 33 -1.73 0.62 3.92
CA LYS A 33 -2.16 -0.30 4.98
C LYS A 33 -3.36 -1.14 4.54
N ASP A 34 -4.34 -0.52 3.88
CA ASP A 34 -5.53 -1.22 3.41
C ASP A 34 -5.23 -2.14 2.22
N ASN A 35 -4.41 -1.71 1.26
CA ASN A 35 -3.94 -2.57 0.18
C ASN A 35 -3.18 -3.79 0.71
N LEU A 36 -2.35 -3.62 1.74
CA LEU A 36 -1.62 -4.72 2.37
C LEU A 36 -2.57 -5.70 3.07
N LYS A 37 -3.62 -5.22 3.75
CA LYS A 37 -4.66 -6.08 4.32
C LYS A 37 -5.37 -6.89 3.23
N GLN A 38 -5.76 -6.26 2.12
CA GLN A 38 -6.39 -6.96 0.99
C GLN A 38 -5.47 -8.04 0.40
N CYS A 39 -4.15 -7.81 0.41
CA CYS A 39 -3.16 -8.80 0.01
C CYS A 39 -2.84 -9.86 1.07
N ASN A 40 -3.54 -9.88 2.21
CA ASN A 40 -3.21 -10.73 3.37
C ASN A 40 -1.74 -10.58 3.83
N ILE A 41 -1.20 -9.36 3.76
CA ILE A 41 0.13 -9.01 4.23
C ILE A 41 0.00 -8.18 5.52
N PRO A 42 0.41 -8.73 6.69
CA PRO A 42 0.35 -7.98 7.94
C PRO A 42 1.32 -6.80 7.91
N PHE A 43 0.84 -5.60 8.25
CA PHE A 43 1.65 -4.37 8.28
C PHE A 43 2.89 -4.50 9.18
N ALA A 44 2.80 -5.15 10.36
CA ALA A 44 3.97 -5.34 11.21
C ALA A 44 5.11 -6.15 10.53
N SER A 45 4.79 -6.97 9.53
CA SER A 45 5.73 -7.87 8.86
C SER A 45 6.03 -7.52 7.40
N TRP A 46 5.39 -6.47 6.85
CA TRP A 46 5.45 -6.17 5.41
C TRP A 46 6.88 -5.92 4.95
N LYS A 47 7.68 -5.22 5.76
CA LYS A 47 9.08 -4.91 5.47
C LYS A 47 9.94 -6.17 5.31
N ASN A 48 9.72 -7.16 6.17
CA ASN A 48 10.45 -8.44 6.11
C ASN A 48 10.09 -9.22 4.85
N LYS A 49 8.81 -9.18 4.42
CA LYS A 49 8.39 -9.77 3.15
C LYS A 49 8.94 -8.99 1.95
N ALA A 50 8.89 -7.66 2.00
CA ALA A 50 9.39 -6.77 0.94
C ALA A 50 10.91 -6.89 0.72
N SER A 51 11.66 -7.24 1.78
CA SER A 51 13.10 -7.52 1.66
C SER A 51 13.42 -8.68 0.71
N LYS A 52 12.47 -9.59 0.47
CA LYS A 52 12.59 -10.66 -0.53
C LYS A 52 11.80 -10.28 -1.77
N HIS A 53 12.44 -9.57 -2.70
CA HIS A 53 11.80 -8.98 -3.88
C HIS A 53 10.89 -9.95 -4.65
N ARG A 54 11.37 -11.18 -4.93
CA ARG A 54 10.59 -12.19 -5.67
C ARG A 54 9.32 -12.61 -4.94
N THR A 55 9.44 -12.90 -3.65
CA THR A 55 8.31 -13.32 -2.80
C THR A 55 7.30 -12.18 -2.64
N TRP A 56 7.78 -10.95 -2.49
CA TRP A 56 6.94 -9.76 -2.45
C TRP A 56 6.12 -9.59 -3.73
N HIS A 57 6.80 -9.61 -4.87
CA HIS A 57 6.16 -9.41 -6.17
C HIS A 57 5.10 -10.48 -6.46
N GLN A 58 5.40 -11.73 -6.14
CA GLN A 58 4.45 -12.83 -6.31
C GLN A 58 3.26 -12.72 -5.37
N SER A 59 3.46 -12.33 -4.11
CA SER A 59 2.38 -12.14 -3.14
C SER A 59 1.43 -11.01 -3.55
N CYS A 60 1.96 -9.88 -4.02
CA CYS A 60 1.15 -8.76 -4.51
C CYS A 60 0.39 -9.16 -5.78
N PHE A 61 1.08 -9.74 -6.76
CA PHE A 61 0.47 -10.13 -8.03
C PHE A 61 -0.66 -11.15 -7.85
N SER A 62 -0.42 -12.22 -7.08
CA SER A 62 -1.46 -13.21 -6.79
C SER A 62 -2.65 -12.64 -6.02
N SER A 63 -2.43 -11.60 -5.20
CA SER A 63 -3.52 -10.94 -4.47
C SER A 63 -4.36 -10.05 -5.38
N VAL A 64 -3.71 -9.29 -6.26
CA VAL A 64 -4.38 -8.47 -7.28
C VAL A 64 -5.21 -9.36 -8.21
N GLN A 65 -4.65 -10.48 -8.68
CA GLN A 65 -5.40 -11.42 -9.52
C GLN A 65 -6.66 -11.96 -8.82
N LYS A 66 -6.59 -12.25 -7.51
CA LYS A 66 -7.76 -12.71 -6.75
C LYS A 66 -8.81 -11.61 -6.58
N PHE A 67 -8.37 -10.37 -6.39
CA PHE A 67 -9.25 -9.21 -6.28
C PHE A 67 -9.99 -8.94 -7.60
N GLU A 68 -9.31 -8.99 -8.74
CA GLU A 68 -9.90 -8.77 -10.06
C GLU A 68 -10.84 -9.91 -10.51
N GLN A 69 -10.71 -11.10 -9.91
CA GLN A 69 -11.57 -12.26 -10.18
C GLN A 69 -12.82 -12.34 -9.29
N SER A 70 -12.96 -11.46 -8.29
CA SER A 70 -14.15 -11.34 -7.42
C SER A 70 -15.06 -10.22 -7.90
#